data_AF-A0A957KFZ3-F1
#
_entry.id   AF-A0A957KFZ3-F1
#
_cell.length_a   1.000
_cell.length_b   1.000
_cell.length_c   1.000
_cell.angle_alpha   90.00
_cell.angle_beta   90.00
_cell.angle_gamma   90.00
#
_symmetry.space_group_name_H-M   'P 1'
#
loop_
_entity.id
_entity.type
_entity.pdbx_description
1 polymer ?
#
loop_
_entity_poly.entity_id
_entity_poly.type
_entity_poly.pdbx_seq_one_letter_code
_entity_poly.pdbx_strand_id
1 'polypeptide(L)'
;FNIYADAEAAQIVIGSPMAKTLVGWDICMGSAYLNWDDVEKLRSVGRLGEFSVRCNATLIEGNKLWGREGFDPADPTAMAAALYPDMISQQFSAYCYVEYKSEACYGQLVIDQLHVTNKPHNANIVVELAPQQFKQCLFDLMAD
;
A
#
# COMPACT_ATOMS: atom_id res chain seq x y z
N PHE A 1 0.04 7.25 7.44
CA PHE A 1 -1.17 7.71 8.13
C PHE A 1 -1.72 6.65 9.09
N ASN A 2 -2.10 5.45 8.60
CA ASN A 2 -2.78 4.42 9.41
C ASN A 2 -2.09 4.08 10.73
N ILE A 3 -0.78 3.80 10.72
CA ILE A 3 -0.01 3.48 11.93
C ILE A 3 0.14 4.72 12.84
N TYR A 4 0.32 5.91 12.28
CA TYR A 4 0.44 7.15 13.04
C TYR A 4 -0.86 7.52 13.76
N ALA A 5 -2.02 7.22 13.16
CA ALA A 5 -3.31 7.54 13.76
C ALA A 5 -3.55 6.79 15.09
N ASP A 6 -2.98 5.59 15.23
CA ASP A 6 -3.05 4.79 16.46
C ASP A 6 -1.83 3.82 16.53
N ALA A 7 -0.70 4.32 17.03
CA ALA A 7 0.55 3.57 17.05
C ALA A 7 0.51 2.42 18.08
N GLU A 8 -0.23 2.60 19.17
CA GLU A 8 -0.46 1.60 20.20
C GLU A 8 -1.24 0.40 19.66
N ALA A 9 -2.36 0.65 18.96
CA ALA A 9 -3.12 -0.42 18.31
C ALA A 9 -2.29 -1.13 17.24
N ALA A 10 -1.55 -0.37 16.43
CA ALA A 10 -0.66 -0.94 15.42
C ALA A 10 0.42 -1.82 16.06
N GLN A 11 1.03 -1.42 17.18
CA GLN A 11 1.99 -2.23 17.91
C GLN A 11 1.37 -3.52 18.44
N ILE A 12 0.14 -3.48 18.98
CA ILE A 12 -0.57 -4.68 19.44
C ILE A 12 -0.79 -5.65 18.27
N VAL A 13 -1.25 -5.15 17.12
CA VAL A 13 -1.45 -5.96 15.93
C VAL A 13 -0.13 -6.57 15.46
N ILE A 14 0.92 -5.76 15.25
CA ILE A 14 2.24 -6.22 14.80
C ILE A 14 2.87 -7.22 15.77
N GLY A 15 2.71 -7.02 17.07
CA GLY A 15 3.22 -7.93 18.10
C GLY A 15 2.42 -9.23 18.28
N SER A 16 1.23 -9.35 17.67
CA SER A 16 0.39 -10.55 17.80
C SER A 16 1.01 -11.78 17.11
N PRO A 17 0.60 -13.02 17.44
CA PRO A 17 1.12 -14.23 16.80
C PRO A 17 0.53 -14.52 15.41
N MET A 18 -0.43 -13.72 14.93
CA MET A 18 -1.10 -13.97 13.64
C MET A 18 -0.14 -13.85 12.44
N ALA A 19 -0.43 -14.53 11.32
CA ALA A 19 0.27 -14.24 10.08
C ALA A 19 -0.05 -12.81 9.61
N LYS A 20 0.97 -12.08 9.12
CA LYS A 20 0.85 -10.68 8.68
C LYS A 20 1.59 -10.49 7.37
N THR A 21 0.94 -9.81 6.44
CA THR A 21 1.56 -9.24 5.25
C THR A 21 1.38 -7.74 5.30
N LEU A 22 2.48 -7.00 5.23
CA LEU A 22 2.51 -5.55 5.28
C LEU A 22 2.69 -5.02 3.85
N VAL A 23 1.67 -4.35 3.34
CA VAL A 23 1.72 -3.61 2.08
C VAL A 23 1.90 -2.15 2.42
N GLY A 24 3.12 -1.66 2.21
CA GLY A 24 3.52 -0.32 2.63
C GLY A 24 3.06 0.78 1.69
N TRP A 25 3.14 2.01 2.19
CA TRP A 25 2.92 3.24 1.41
C TRP A 25 3.83 3.33 0.18
N ASP A 26 5.05 2.81 0.30
CA ASP A 26 6.03 2.77 -0.80
C ASP A 26 5.50 2.03 -2.05
N ILE A 27 4.56 1.10 -1.87
CA ILE A 27 3.98 0.31 -2.98
C ILE A 27 3.04 1.17 -3.82
N CYS A 28 2.07 1.84 -3.19
CA CYS A 28 1.09 2.66 -3.91
C CYS A 28 1.66 3.99 -4.41
N MET A 29 2.73 4.50 -3.78
CA MET A 29 3.48 5.66 -4.27
C MET A 29 4.55 5.32 -5.30
N GLY A 30 4.94 4.05 -5.38
CA GLY A 30 5.93 3.54 -6.32
C GLY A 30 5.26 2.97 -7.57
N SER A 31 5.46 1.69 -7.81
CA SER A 31 5.12 1.01 -9.06
C SER A 31 3.61 0.93 -9.31
N ALA A 32 2.79 0.89 -8.26
CA ALA A 32 1.34 0.79 -8.36
C ALA A 32 0.61 2.14 -8.50
N TYR A 33 1.34 3.26 -8.48
CA TYR A 33 0.76 4.58 -8.66
C TYR A 33 0.05 4.69 -10.01
N LEU A 34 -1.18 5.22 -10.02
CA LEU A 34 -1.96 5.45 -11.23
C LEU A 34 -1.67 6.86 -11.72
N ASN A 35 -0.90 6.96 -12.81
CA ASN A 35 -0.57 8.24 -13.41
C ASN A 35 -1.78 8.83 -14.18
N TRP A 36 -1.60 9.99 -14.79
CA TRP A 36 -2.70 10.63 -15.52
C TRP A 36 -3.25 9.77 -16.67
N ASP A 37 -2.39 9.10 -17.44
CA ASP A 37 -2.82 8.21 -18.52
C ASP A 37 -3.64 7.01 -17.97
N ASP A 38 -3.24 6.46 -16.83
CA ASP A 38 -3.98 5.40 -16.15
C ASP A 38 -5.35 5.90 -15.66
N VAL A 39 -5.42 7.15 -15.18
CA VAL A 39 -6.68 7.79 -14.75
C VAL A 39 -7.62 8.01 -15.93
N GLU A 40 -7.10 8.48 -17.07
CA GLU A 40 -7.90 8.63 -18.30
C GLU A 40 -8.40 7.27 -18.79
N LYS A 41 -7.52 6.26 -18.81
CA LYS A 41 -7.91 4.89 -19.14
C LYS A 41 -9.00 4.40 -18.20
N LEU A 42 -8.82 4.51 -16.88
CA LEU A 42 -9.80 4.08 -15.88
C LEU A 42 -11.14 4.80 -16.05
N ARG A 43 -11.15 6.08 -16.41
CA ARG A 43 -12.39 6.82 -16.67
C ARG A 43 -13.15 6.27 -17.87
N SER A 44 -12.45 5.70 -18.85
CA SER A 44 -13.02 5.25 -20.12
C SER A 44 -13.49 3.78 -20.13
N VAL A 45 -13.11 2.96 -19.13
CA VAL A 45 -13.41 1.52 -19.17
C VAL A 45 -14.88 1.18 -18.88
N GLY A 46 -15.60 1.99 -18.11
CA GLY A 46 -16.96 1.68 -17.69
C GLY A 46 -17.49 2.61 -16.61
N ARG A 47 -18.72 2.34 -16.12
CA ARG A 47 -19.36 3.18 -15.09
C ARG A 47 -18.62 3.09 -13.75
N LEU A 48 -18.10 1.91 -13.41
CA LEU A 48 -17.30 1.72 -12.20
C LEU A 48 -15.96 2.44 -12.29
N GLY A 49 -15.31 2.40 -13.45
CA GLY A 49 -14.11 3.17 -13.73
C GLY A 49 -14.30 4.68 -13.58
N GLU A 50 -15.37 5.24 -14.17
CA GLU A 50 -15.73 6.65 -13.99
C GLU A 50 -16.00 6.99 -12.51
N PHE A 51 -16.74 6.13 -11.81
CA PHE A 51 -17.02 6.29 -10.38
C PHE A 51 -15.72 6.29 -9.55
N SER A 52 -14.79 5.38 -9.83
CA SER A 52 -13.50 5.27 -9.14
C SER A 52 -12.65 6.54 -9.31
N VAL A 53 -12.61 7.09 -10.52
CA VAL A 53 -11.89 8.36 -10.76
C VAL A 53 -12.57 9.52 -10.02
N ARG A 54 -13.90 9.57 -10.03
CA ARG A 54 -14.66 10.62 -9.34
C ARG A 54 -14.49 10.58 -7.83
N CYS A 55 -14.54 9.42 -7.19
CA CYS A 55 -14.39 9.34 -5.73
C CYS A 55 -12.95 9.65 -5.27
N ASN A 56 -11.96 9.53 -6.17
CA ASN A 56 -10.57 9.93 -5.93
C ASN A 56 -10.23 11.35 -6.40
N ALA A 57 -11.20 12.15 -6.86
CA ALA A 57 -10.92 13.48 -7.42
C ALA A 57 -10.19 14.42 -6.44
N THR A 58 -10.57 14.40 -5.16
CA THR A 58 -9.88 15.20 -4.12
C THR A 58 -8.45 14.72 -3.87
N LEU A 59 -8.21 13.41 -3.92
CA LEU A 59 -6.86 12.85 -3.81
C LEU A 59 -5.99 13.25 -5.00
N ILE A 60 -6.54 13.22 -6.22
CA ILE A 60 -5.85 13.66 -7.44
C ILE A 60 -5.45 15.13 -7.33
N GLU A 61 -6.35 16.01 -6.89
CA GLU A 61 -6.01 17.42 -6.68
C GLU A 61 -4.99 17.61 -5.53
N GLY A 62 -5.09 16.81 -4.47
CA GLY A 62 -4.13 16.83 -3.37
C GLY A 62 -2.72 16.43 -3.81
N ASN A 63 -2.57 15.39 -4.62
CA ASN A 63 -1.28 14.91 -5.11
C ASN A 63 -0.56 15.92 -6.00
N LYS A 64 -1.28 16.85 -6.65
CA LYS A 64 -0.66 17.97 -7.39
C LYS A 64 0.16 18.88 -6.49
N LEU A 65 -0.20 19.01 -5.20
CA LEU A 65 0.59 19.78 -4.22
C LEU A 65 1.96 19.14 -3.96
N TRP A 66 2.11 17.85 -4.24
CA TRP A 66 3.36 17.10 -4.17
C TRP A 66 4.00 16.88 -5.55
N GLY A 67 3.53 17.58 -6.58
CA GLY A 67 4.08 17.52 -7.94
C GLY A 67 3.78 16.21 -8.67
N ARG A 68 2.70 15.50 -8.31
CA ARG A 68 2.28 14.25 -8.96
C ARG A 68 0.87 14.39 -9.53
N GLU A 69 0.68 13.89 -10.75
CA GLU A 69 -0.65 13.81 -11.38
C GLU A 69 -1.18 12.38 -11.28
N GLY A 70 -2.44 12.21 -10.88
CA GLY A 70 -3.06 10.90 -10.66
C GLY A 70 -3.24 10.56 -9.18
N PHE A 71 -3.31 9.27 -8.83
CA PHE A 71 -3.51 8.86 -7.43
C PHE A 71 -2.83 7.54 -7.05
N ASP A 72 -2.53 7.44 -5.76
CA ASP A 72 -1.92 6.30 -5.07
C ASP A 72 -3.00 5.38 -4.47
N PRO A 73 -3.23 4.18 -5.03
CA PRO A 73 -4.31 3.31 -4.58
C PRO A 73 -3.87 2.41 -3.41
N ALA A 74 -3.61 2.98 -2.23
CA ALA A 74 -3.08 2.26 -1.05
C ALA A 74 -3.89 1.04 -0.63
N ASP A 75 -5.21 1.18 -0.44
CA ASP A 75 -6.05 0.06 -0.04
C ASP A 75 -6.27 -0.96 -1.18
N PRO A 76 -6.46 -0.54 -2.44
CA PRO A 76 -6.48 -1.49 -3.56
C PRO A 76 -5.19 -2.30 -3.74
N THR A 77 -4.00 -1.77 -3.46
CA THR A 77 -2.76 -2.58 -3.52
C THR A 77 -2.71 -3.61 -2.41
N ALA A 78 -3.19 -3.28 -1.21
CA ALA A 78 -3.34 -4.24 -0.11
C ALA A 78 -4.33 -5.36 -0.48
N MET A 79 -5.47 -5.01 -1.09
CA MET A 79 -6.45 -5.97 -1.57
C MET A 79 -5.91 -6.85 -2.69
N ALA A 80 -5.15 -6.29 -3.63
CA ALA A 80 -4.52 -7.06 -4.70
C ALA A 80 -3.53 -8.08 -4.15
N ALA A 81 -2.69 -7.69 -3.18
CA ALA A 81 -1.76 -8.61 -2.51
C ALA A 81 -2.49 -9.77 -1.78
N ALA A 82 -3.68 -9.51 -1.22
CA ALA A 82 -4.48 -10.51 -0.52
C ALA A 82 -5.23 -11.46 -1.46
N LEU A 83 -5.81 -10.94 -2.56
CA LEU A 83 -6.63 -11.70 -3.50
C LEU A 83 -5.80 -12.38 -4.59
N TYR A 84 -4.68 -11.78 -4.98
CA TYR A 84 -3.80 -12.22 -6.06
C TYR A 84 -2.35 -12.28 -5.56
N PRO A 85 -2.01 -13.21 -4.66
CA PRO A 85 -0.67 -13.29 -4.07
C PRO A 85 0.44 -13.47 -5.11
N ASP A 86 0.14 -14.05 -6.28
CA ASP A 86 1.07 -14.19 -7.40
C ASP A 86 1.51 -12.84 -8.01
N MET A 87 0.78 -11.74 -7.72
CA MET A 87 1.20 -10.39 -8.11
C MET A 87 2.32 -9.85 -7.23
N ILE A 88 2.63 -10.47 -6.08
CA ILE A 88 3.75 -10.07 -5.23
C ILE A 88 5.04 -10.58 -5.89
N SER A 89 5.73 -9.70 -6.61
CA SER A 89 7.00 -10.05 -7.29
C SER A 89 8.18 -10.07 -6.32
N GLN A 90 8.11 -9.31 -5.23
CA GLN A 90 9.16 -9.29 -4.21
C GLN A 90 8.59 -9.08 -2.81
N GLN A 91 9.00 -9.94 -1.87
CA GLN A 91 8.74 -9.78 -0.44
C GLN A 91 9.86 -10.43 0.39
N PHE A 92 9.93 -10.07 1.67
CA PHE A 92 10.80 -10.74 2.64
C PHE A 92 10.14 -10.81 4.02
N SER A 93 10.58 -11.75 4.85
CA SER A 93 10.15 -11.83 6.25
C SER A 93 11.14 -11.10 7.14
N ALA A 94 10.66 -10.34 8.12
CA ALA A 94 11.50 -9.68 9.10
C ALA A 94 10.81 -9.54 10.45
N TYR A 95 11.60 -9.18 11.47
CA TYR A 95 11.05 -8.67 12.72
C TYR A 95 10.67 -7.20 12.54
N CYS A 96 9.45 -6.86 12.93
CA CYS A 96 8.91 -5.51 12.88
C CYS A 96 8.34 -5.10 14.24
N TYR A 97 8.40 -3.81 14.54
CA TYR A 97 7.64 -3.18 15.63
C TYR A 97 7.23 -1.77 15.26
N VAL A 98 6.26 -1.22 15.98
CA VAL A 98 5.83 0.17 15.85
C VAL A 98 6.40 0.97 17.01
N GLU A 99 7.04 2.09 16.70
CA GLU A 99 7.46 3.06 17.71
C GLU A 99 6.25 3.92 18.13
N TYR A 100 5.88 3.85 19.40
CA TYR A 100 4.69 4.54 19.96
C TYR A 100 5.02 5.36 21.21
N LYS A 101 6.30 5.47 21.61
CA LYS A 101 6.73 6.19 22.81
C LYS A 101 7.55 7.44 22.49
N SER A 102 8.33 7.40 21.41
CA SER A 102 9.14 8.54 20.96
C SER A 102 8.27 9.58 20.25
N GLU A 103 8.22 10.81 20.75
CA GLU A 103 7.53 11.92 20.08
C GLU A 103 8.06 12.15 18.66
N ALA A 104 9.38 12.04 18.46
CA ALA A 104 10.03 12.30 17.18
C ALA A 104 9.76 11.22 16.11
N CYS A 105 9.37 10.01 16.54
CA CYS A 105 9.22 8.84 15.65
C CYS A 105 7.89 8.13 15.88
N TYR A 106 6.91 8.79 16.49
CA TYR A 106 5.62 8.19 16.80
C TYR A 106 4.95 7.66 15.52
N GLY A 107 4.51 6.41 15.53
CA GLY A 107 3.91 5.74 14.38
C GLY A 107 4.90 5.19 13.35
N GLN A 108 6.21 5.19 13.62
CA GLN A 108 7.18 4.59 12.71
C GLN A 108 7.10 3.06 12.77
N LEU A 109 6.93 2.42 11.61
CA LEU A 109 7.16 0.98 11.45
C LEU A 109 8.66 0.73 11.30
N VAL A 110 9.26 0.10 12.30
CA VAL A 110 10.68 -0.27 12.28
C VAL A 110 10.79 -1.71 11.79
N ILE A 111 11.63 -1.91 10.77
CA ILE A 111 11.82 -3.20 10.09
C ILE A 111 13.29 -3.63 10.25
N ASP A 112 13.53 -4.76 10.91
CA ASP A 112 14.86 -5.35 11.02
C ASP A 112 15.22 -6.17 9.77
N GLN A 113 15.39 -5.46 8.65
CA GLN A 113 15.63 -6.07 7.34
C GLN A 113 16.97 -6.82 7.26
N LEU A 114 17.98 -6.36 8.00
CA LEU A 114 19.32 -7.00 8.04
C LEU A 114 19.46 -8.04 9.15
N HIS A 115 18.39 -8.29 9.90
CA HIS A 115 18.33 -9.28 10.99
C HIS A 115 19.38 -9.06 12.09
N VAL A 116 19.73 -7.81 12.37
CA VAL A 116 20.77 -7.46 13.35
C VAL A 116 20.29 -7.54 14.79
N THR A 117 18.97 -7.54 15.01
CA THR A 117 18.39 -7.62 16.37
C THR A 117 18.27 -9.06 16.88
N ASN A 118 18.47 -10.07 16.01
CA ASN A 118 18.28 -11.50 16.31
C ASN A 118 16.88 -11.85 16.85
N LYS A 119 15.87 -11.02 16.58
CA LYS A 119 14.49 -11.31 16.95
C LYS A 119 13.80 -12.18 15.90
N PRO A 120 12.85 -13.06 16.32
CA PRO A 120 12.11 -13.87 15.37
C PRO A 120 11.29 -12.99 14.44
N HIS A 121 11.20 -13.37 13.16
CA HIS A 121 10.36 -12.69 12.20
C HIS A 121 8.89 -12.75 12.63
N ASN A 122 8.15 -11.66 12.44
CA ASN A 122 6.73 -11.57 12.78
C ASN A 122 5.86 -11.01 11.66
N ALA A 123 6.43 -10.60 10.53
CA ALA A 123 5.69 -10.11 9.38
C ALA A 123 6.40 -10.43 8.06
N ASN A 124 5.61 -10.54 6.99
CA ASN A 124 6.06 -10.50 5.60
C ASN A 124 5.89 -9.07 5.08
N ILE A 125 6.92 -8.51 4.47
CA ILE A 125 6.94 -7.15 3.94
C ILE A 125 6.92 -7.26 2.42
N VAL A 126 5.88 -6.69 1.80
CA VAL A 126 5.82 -6.56 0.34
C VAL A 126 6.73 -5.41 -0.07
N VAL A 127 7.62 -5.69 -1.01
CA VAL A 127 8.56 -4.72 -1.60
C VAL A 127 8.10 -4.29 -2.98
N GLU A 128 7.51 -5.23 -3.72
CA GLU A 128 7.04 -4.95 -5.07
C GLU A 128 5.77 -5.76 -5.38
N LEU A 129 4.81 -5.04 -5.97
CA LEU A 129 3.62 -5.60 -6.59
C LEU A 129 3.76 -5.40 -8.11
N ALA A 130 3.58 -6.47 -8.90
CA ALA A 130 3.75 -6.47 -10.35
C ALA A 130 2.84 -5.41 -11.00
N PRO A 131 3.40 -4.25 -11.41
CA PRO A 131 2.59 -3.05 -11.59
C PRO A 131 1.69 -3.11 -12.82
N GLN A 132 2.15 -3.71 -13.92
CA GLN A 132 1.33 -3.87 -15.12
C GLN A 132 0.18 -4.86 -14.87
N GLN A 133 0.44 -5.94 -14.12
CA GLN A 133 -0.59 -6.93 -13.78
C GLN A 133 -1.65 -6.32 -12.85
N PHE A 134 -1.21 -5.57 -11.85
CA PHE A 134 -2.10 -4.85 -10.93
C PHE A 134 -3.00 -3.86 -11.68
N LYS A 135 -2.41 -3.00 -12.52
CA LYS A 135 -3.18 -2.00 -13.28
C LYS A 135 -4.16 -2.66 -14.25
N GLN A 136 -3.72 -3.70 -14.97
CA GLN A 136 -4.60 -4.42 -15.89
C GLN A 136 -5.76 -5.08 -15.15
N CYS A 137 -5.50 -5.75 -14.03
CA CYS A 137 -6.54 -6.32 -13.18
C CYS A 137 -7.54 -5.26 -12.70
N LEU A 138 -7.05 -4.09 -12.29
CA LEU A 138 -7.91 -2.98 -11.89
C LEU A 138 -8.79 -2.49 -13.05
N PHE A 139 -8.24 -2.33 -14.26
CA PHE A 139 -9.02 -1.93 -15.43
C PHE A 139 -10.10 -2.95 -15.79
N ASP A 140 -9.75 -4.25 -15.76
CA ASP A 140 -10.68 -5.33 -16.09
C ASP A 140 -11.83 -5.41 -15.09
N LEU A 141 -11.56 -5.27 -13.80
CA LEU A 141 -12.58 -5.26 -12.73
C LEU A 141 -13.52 -4.05 -12.79
N MET A 142 -13.09 -2.95 -13.42
CA MET A 142 -13.82 -1.69 -13.47
C MET A 142 -14.53 -1.45 -14.81
N ALA A 143 -14.43 -2.41 -15.73
CA ALA A 143 -15.03 -2.35 -17.06
C ALA A 143 -16.54 -2.69 -17.09
N ASP A 144 -17.08 -3.19 -15.98
CA ASP A 144 -18.53 -3.41 -15.77
C ASP A 144 -19.32 -2.10 -15.54
#